data_AF-A0A6A7L741-F1
#
_entry.id   AF-A0A6A7L741-F1
#
_cell.length_a   1.000
_cell.length_b   1.000
_cell.length_c   1.000
_cell.angle_alpha   90.00
_cell.angle_beta   90.00
_cell.angle_gamma   90.00
#
_symmetry.space_group_name_H-M   'P 1'
#
loop_
_entity.id
_entity.type
_entity.pdbx_description
1 polymer ?
#
loop_
_entity_poly.entity_id
_entity_poly.type
_entity_poly.pdbx_seq_one_letter_code
_entity_poly.pdbx_strand_id
1 'polypeptide(L)'
;MRERLGEAFHISGGWAVPQFIEALDRGVDAMVPESAMTTVYCDIDRTYRAGHRALAVQRFRRLLPILAFANQEITLSIAFFKRLLVRKRIFSSATLRRPGFAWDRYNMRIADELIDAYIQLETELSTS
;
A
#
# COMPACT_ATOMS: atom_id res chain seq x y z
N MET A 1 -11.47 -20.71 -0.96
CA MET A 1 -12.44 -19.96 -1.82
C MET A 1 -12.41 -20.51 -3.24
N ARG A 2 -11.27 -20.45 -3.95
CA ARG A 2 -11.13 -21.03 -5.30
C ARG A 2 -11.46 -22.52 -5.34
N GLU A 3 -10.98 -23.29 -4.37
CA GLU A 3 -11.32 -24.72 -4.22
C GLU A 3 -12.83 -25.02 -4.17
N ARG A 4 -13.64 -24.06 -3.71
CA ARG A 4 -15.09 -24.22 -3.59
C ARG A 4 -15.88 -23.65 -4.77
N LEU A 5 -15.34 -22.63 -5.45
CA LEU A 5 -16.04 -21.85 -6.48
C LEU A 5 -15.56 -22.18 -7.90
N GLY A 6 -14.47 -22.95 -8.05
CA GLY A 6 -13.87 -23.32 -9.33
C GLY A 6 -12.84 -22.30 -9.85
N GLU A 7 -12.06 -22.71 -10.85
CA GLU A 7 -10.96 -21.92 -11.40
C GLU A 7 -11.42 -20.62 -12.09
N ALA A 8 -12.61 -20.63 -12.69
CA ALA A 8 -13.17 -19.48 -13.40
C ALA A 8 -13.62 -18.33 -12.48
N PHE A 9 -13.66 -18.54 -11.16
CA PHE A 9 -14.10 -17.51 -10.23
C PHE A 9 -12.97 -16.52 -9.91
N HIS A 10 -13.21 -15.24 -10.19
CA HIS A 10 -12.23 -14.18 -9.94
C HIS A 10 -12.23 -13.74 -8.47
N ILE A 11 -11.08 -13.76 -7.82
CA ILE A 11 -10.86 -13.45 -6.41
C ILE A 11 -9.93 -12.25 -6.31
N SER A 12 -10.47 -11.14 -5.81
CA SER A 12 -9.69 -9.94 -5.50
C SER A 12 -9.50 -9.80 -3.99
N GLY A 13 -8.26 -9.69 -3.53
CA GLY A 13 -7.94 -9.34 -2.14
C GLY A 13 -8.06 -7.84 -1.88
N GLY A 14 -8.38 -7.45 -0.65
CA GLY A 14 -8.55 -6.05 -0.25
C GLY A 14 -7.98 -5.76 1.14
N TRP A 15 -8.75 -5.02 1.96
CA TRP A 15 -8.44 -4.71 3.37
C TRP A 15 -7.09 -4.01 3.58
N ALA A 16 -6.74 -3.06 2.71
CA ALA A 16 -5.50 -2.28 2.78
C ALA A 16 -4.20 -3.12 2.74
N VAL A 17 -4.30 -4.31 2.14
CA VAL A 17 -3.19 -5.21 1.73
C VAL A 17 -2.16 -5.64 2.81
N PRO A 18 -2.47 -5.79 4.11
CA PRO A 18 -1.50 -6.20 5.11
C PRO A 18 -1.03 -7.66 4.93
N GLN A 19 -1.78 -8.49 4.20
CA GLN A 19 -1.43 -9.87 3.87
C GLN A 19 -1.18 -10.09 2.37
N PHE A 20 -0.62 -9.11 1.65
CA PHE A 20 -0.45 -9.18 0.19
C PHE A 20 0.27 -10.46 -0.27
N ILE A 21 1.43 -10.77 0.31
CA ILE A 21 2.20 -11.97 -0.07
C ILE A 21 1.41 -13.25 0.20
N GLU A 22 0.73 -13.36 1.34
CA GLU A 22 -0.09 -14.53 1.67
C GLU A 22 -1.28 -14.67 0.71
N ALA A 23 -1.89 -13.56 0.31
CA ALA A 23 -2.96 -13.56 -0.68
C ALA A 23 -2.46 -14.10 -2.03
N LEU A 24 -1.27 -13.67 -2.47
CA LEU A 24 -0.62 -14.19 -3.67
C LEU A 24 -0.26 -15.68 -3.55
N ASP A 25 0.24 -16.12 -2.40
CA ASP A 25 0.51 -17.55 -2.11
C ASP A 25 -0.76 -18.40 -2.20
N ARG A 26 -1.93 -17.81 -1.92
CA ARG A 26 -3.25 -18.45 -2.00
C ARG A 26 -3.92 -18.33 -3.37
N GLY A 27 -3.25 -17.74 -4.36
CA GLY A 27 -3.74 -17.65 -5.73
C GLY A 27 -4.91 -16.68 -5.91
N VAL A 28 -4.87 -15.51 -5.27
CA VAL A 28 -5.75 -14.39 -5.66
C VAL A 28 -5.42 -13.92 -7.08
N ASP A 29 -6.44 -13.51 -7.83
CA ASP A 29 -6.26 -13.00 -9.19
C ASP A 29 -5.74 -11.57 -9.17
N ALA A 30 -6.23 -10.76 -8.23
CA ALA A 30 -5.86 -9.36 -8.10
C ALA A 30 -5.85 -8.89 -6.64
N MET A 31 -5.23 -7.75 -6.41
CA MET A 31 -5.37 -6.98 -5.17
C MET A 31 -5.97 -5.61 -5.47
N VAL A 32 -6.75 -5.11 -4.53
CA VAL A 32 -7.32 -3.77 -4.54
C VAL A 32 -6.68 -2.96 -3.42
N PRO A 33 -5.48 -2.38 -3.64
CA PRO A 33 -4.87 -1.48 -2.70
C PRO A 33 -5.47 -0.07 -2.80
N GLU A 34 -4.99 0.82 -1.94
CA GLU A 34 -5.11 2.25 -2.16
C GLU A 34 -4.21 2.72 -3.33
N SER A 35 -4.53 3.85 -3.95
CA SER A 35 -3.94 4.25 -5.23
C SER A 35 -2.57 4.95 -5.13
N ALA A 36 -2.22 5.55 -4.00
CA ALA A 36 -1.01 6.37 -3.84
C ALA A 36 0.29 5.56 -3.94
N MET A 37 0.24 4.28 -3.56
CA MET A 37 1.40 3.37 -3.55
C MET A 37 1.43 2.34 -4.70
N THR A 38 0.63 2.55 -5.76
CA THR A 38 0.43 1.61 -6.88
C THR A 38 1.74 1.13 -7.52
N THR A 39 2.73 2.02 -7.70
CA THR A 39 4.02 1.67 -8.34
C THR A 39 4.70 0.50 -7.62
N VAL A 40 4.81 0.58 -6.29
CA VAL A 40 5.47 -0.45 -5.50
C VAL A 40 4.62 -1.72 -5.45
N TYR A 41 3.29 -1.60 -5.36
CA TYR A 41 2.41 -2.77 -5.39
C TYR A 41 2.49 -3.55 -6.70
N CYS A 42 2.48 -2.85 -7.84
CA CYS A 42 2.64 -3.46 -9.16
C CYS A 42 3.99 -4.16 -9.30
N ASP A 43 5.05 -3.54 -8.78
CA ASP A 43 6.37 -4.15 -8.80
C ASP A 43 6.45 -5.42 -7.94
N ILE A 44 5.85 -5.42 -6.74
CA ILE A 44 5.76 -6.61 -5.87
C ILE A 44 4.99 -7.74 -6.58
N ASP A 45 3.81 -7.45 -7.13
CA ASP A 45 2.98 -8.44 -7.84
C ASP A 45 3.73 -9.04 -9.04
N ARG A 46 4.30 -8.19 -9.90
CA ARG A 46 5.08 -8.62 -11.06
C ARG A 46 6.27 -9.48 -10.65
N THR A 47 7.02 -9.06 -9.63
CA THR A 47 8.19 -9.79 -9.12
C THR A 47 7.81 -11.15 -8.56
N TYR A 48 6.72 -11.20 -7.80
CA TYR A 48 6.19 -12.45 -7.28
C TYR A 48 5.76 -13.40 -8.43
N ARG A 49 4.98 -12.90 -9.39
CA ARG A 49 4.48 -13.68 -10.53
C ARG A 49 5.58 -14.14 -11.47
N ALA A 50 6.71 -13.43 -11.52
CA ALA A 50 7.92 -13.86 -12.22
C ALA A 50 8.70 -14.97 -11.48
N GLY A 51 8.18 -15.52 -10.37
CA GLY A 51 8.82 -16.58 -9.58
C GLY A 51 9.80 -16.07 -8.52
N HIS A 52 10.04 -14.76 -8.43
CA HIS A 52 11.01 -14.17 -7.49
C HIS A 52 10.37 -13.86 -6.13
N ARG A 53 9.70 -14.85 -5.53
CA ARG A 53 8.94 -14.68 -4.28
C ARG A 53 9.77 -14.05 -3.15
N ALA A 54 11.01 -14.49 -2.96
CA ALA A 54 11.87 -13.98 -1.89
C ALA A 54 12.10 -12.45 -2.00
N LEU A 55 12.34 -11.96 -3.22
CA LEU A 55 12.51 -10.55 -3.50
C LEU A 55 11.20 -9.77 -3.30
N ALA A 56 10.07 -10.33 -3.74
CA ALA A 56 8.75 -9.74 -3.50
C ALA A 56 8.45 -9.60 -2.00
N VAL A 57 8.78 -10.62 -1.19
CA VAL A 57 8.65 -10.56 0.28
C VAL A 57 9.55 -9.48 0.87
N GLN A 58 10.80 -9.37 0.41
CA GLN A 58 11.73 -8.34 0.87
C GLN A 58 11.17 -6.93 0.59
N ARG A 59 10.65 -6.69 -0.61
CA ARG A 59 10.02 -5.42 -1.00
C ARG A 59 8.75 -5.14 -0.19
N PHE A 60 7.87 -6.13 -0.03
CA PHE A 60 6.65 -6.01 0.75
C PHE A 60 6.92 -5.67 2.22
N ARG A 61 7.97 -6.26 2.83
CA ARG A 61 8.34 -5.97 4.22
C ARG A 61 8.71 -4.50 4.45
N ARG A 62 9.20 -3.79 3.43
CA ARG A 62 9.47 -2.35 3.51
C ARG A 62 8.19 -1.52 3.59
N LEU A 63 7.06 -2.03 3.09
CA LEU A 63 5.76 -1.38 3.20
C LEU A 63 5.07 -1.62 4.54
N LEU A 64 5.40 -2.69 5.27
CA LEU A 64 4.69 -3.06 6.50
C LEU A 64 4.61 -1.95 7.56
N PRO A 65 5.67 -1.16 7.84
CA PRO A 65 5.56 -0.04 8.78
C PRO A 65 4.56 1.03 8.31
N ILE A 66 4.53 1.29 7.01
CA ILE A 66 3.64 2.27 6.38
C ILE A 66 2.20 1.79 6.48
N LEU A 67 1.95 0.53 6.12
CA LEU A 67 0.63 -0.11 6.23
C LEU A 67 0.15 -0.18 7.67
N ALA A 68 1.02 -0.55 8.62
CA ALA A 68 0.68 -0.63 10.02
C ALA A 68 0.24 0.73 10.59
N PHE A 69 0.90 1.81 10.20
CA PHE A 69 0.53 3.16 10.60
C PHE A 69 -0.72 3.66 9.88
N ALA A 70 -0.76 3.58 8.55
CA ALA A 70 -1.86 4.12 7.75
C ALA A 70 -3.18 3.38 7.99
N ASN A 71 -3.14 2.14 8.48
CA ASN A 71 -4.34 1.32 8.70
C ASN A 71 -4.82 1.29 10.17
N GLN A 72 -4.29 2.14 11.06
CA GLN A 72 -4.77 2.19 12.46
C GLN A 72 -6.25 2.55 12.55
N GLU A 73 -6.72 3.46 11.69
CA GLU A 73 -8.11 3.87 11.58
C GLU A 73 -8.39 4.51 10.22
N ILE A 74 -9.66 4.50 9.80
CA ILE A 74 -10.04 4.93 8.45
C ILE A 74 -9.74 6.41 8.18
N THR A 75 -9.96 7.29 9.16
CA THR A 75 -9.78 8.73 8.95
C THR A 75 -8.29 9.09 8.84
N LEU A 76 -7.44 8.48 9.67
CA LEU A 76 -5.98 8.55 9.54
C LEU A 76 -5.52 8.03 8.18
N SER A 77 -6.04 6.88 7.74
CA SER A 77 -5.69 6.29 6.45
C SER A 77 -5.88 7.27 5.29
N ILE A 78 -7.08 7.87 5.20
CA ILE A 78 -7.41 8.85 4.17
C ILE A 78 -6.50 10.08 4.31
N ALA A 79 -6.26 10.56 5.53
CA ALA A 79 -5.40 11.70 5.78
C ALA A 79 -3.95 11.45 5.33
N PHE A 80 -3.41 10.29 5.68
CA PHE A 80 -2.05 9.86 5.34
C PHE A 80 -1.87 9.77 3.82
N PHE A 81 -2.74 9.05 3.12
CA PHE A 81 -2.60 8.89 1.67
C PHE A 81 -2.83 10.19 0.90
N LYS A 82 -3.66 11.12 1.41
CA LYS A 82 -3.72 12.48 0.84
C LYS A 82 -2.42 13.24 1.00
N ARG A 83 -1.76 13.17 2.17
CA ARG A 83 -0.44 13.79 2.37
C ARG A 83 0.60 13.19 1.42
N LEU A 84 0.59 11.86 1.24
CA LEU A 84 1.45 11.19 0.29
C LEU A 84 1.20 11.69 -1.15
N LEU A 85 -0.06 11.79 -1.58
CA LEU A 85 -0.41 12.29 -2.91
C LEU A 85 0.01 13.76 -3.14
N VAL A 86 -0.03 14.60 -2.10
CA VAL A 86 0.54 15.96 -2.15
C VAL A 86 2.06 15.90 -2.28
N ARG A 87 2.75 15.03 -1.54
CA ARG A 87 4.20 14.86 -1.65
C ARG A 87 4.62 14.41 -3.05
N LYS A 88 3.80 13.55 -3.68
CA LYS A 88 3.93 13.11 -5.07
C LYS A 88 3.50 14.15 -6.10
N ARG A 89 3.05 15.34 -5.67
CA ARG A 89 2.55 16.43 -6.53
C ARG A 89 1.36 16.05 -7.41
N ILE A 90 0.61 15.01 -7.01
CA ILE A 90 -0.63 14.59 -7.68
C ILE A 90 -1.80 15.45 -7.19
N PHE A 91 -1.83 15.74 -5.88
CA PHE A 91 -2.82 16.64 -5.28
C PHE A 91 -2.17 17.97 -4.89
N SER A 92 -2.95 19.06 -4.99
CA SER A 92 -2.54 20.38 -4.52
C SER A 92 -2.70 20.58 -3.01
N SER A 93 -3.57 19.79 -2.35
CA SER A 93 -3.83 19.87 -0.90
C SER A 93 -4.25 18.54 -0.30
N ALA A 94 -3.92 18.34 0.98
CA ALA A 94 -4.32 17.19 1.78
C ALA A 94 -5.60 17.41 2.60
N THR A 95 -6.35 18.49 2.34
CA THR A 95 -7.57 18.84 3.09
C THR A 95 -8.64 17.73 3.03
N LEU A 96 -9.28 17.47 4.18
CA LEU A 96 -10.40 16.53 4.33
C LEU A 96 -11.72 17.27 4.57
N ARG A 97 -12.83 16.69 4.10
CA ARG A 97 -14.18 17.12 4.52
C ARG A 97 -14.38 16.74 5.99
N ARG A 98 -15.05 17.59 6.77
CA ARG A 98 -15.29 17.34 8.21
C ARG A 98 -16.32 16.22 8.42
N PRO A 99 -16.18 15.40 9.48
CA PRO A 99 -15.06 15.38 10.44
C PRO A 99 -13.82 14.71 9.83
N GLY A 100 -12.70 15.43 9.79
CA GLY A 100 -11.41 14.93 9.27
C GLY A 100 -10.51 14.46 10.41
N PHE A 101 -9.39 13.82 10.07
CA PHE A 101 -8.40 13.39 11.07
C PHE A 101 -7.72 14.60 11.70
N ALA A 102 -7.60 14.60 13.02
CA ALA A 102 -6.90 15.63 13.78
C ALA A 102 -5.46 15.19 14.03
N TRP A 103 -4.53 15.75 13.24
CA TRP A 103 -3.11 15.52 13.43
C TRP A 103 -2.62 16.12 14.75
N ASP A 104 -1.81 15.36 15.47
CA ASP A 104 -0.96 15.87 16.55
C ASP A 104 0.50 15.90 16.09
N ARG A 105 1.40 16.42 16.92
CA ARG A 105 2.82 16.53 16.56
C ARG A 105 3.52 15.18 16.35
N TYR A 106 3.04 14.12 16.99
CA TYR A 106 3.67 12.80 16.97
C TYR A 106 3.25 12.02 15.74
N ASN A 107 1.94 11.88 15.51
CA ASN A 107 1.42 11.16 14.34
C ASN A 107 1.75 11.90 13.04
N MET A 108 1.84 13.24 13.04
CA MET A 108 2.27 13.99 11.86
C MET A 108 3.74 13.75 11.53
N ARG A 109 4.63 13.75 12.54
CA ARG A 109 6.05 13.45 12.34
C ARG A 109 6.26 12.03 11.81
N ILE A 110 5.60 11.03 12.42
CA ILE A 110 5.70 9.63 11.98
C ILE A 110 5.14 9.48 10.55
N ALA A 111 4.03 10.16 10.22
CA ALA A 111 3.50 10.15 8.87
C ALA A 111 4.50 10.69 7.84
N ASP A 112 5.19 11.80 8.16
CA ASP A 112 6.20 12.37 7.27
C ASP A 112 7.40 11.43 7.09
N GLU A 113 7.90 10.81 8.16
CA GLU A 113 8.99 9.81 8.11
C GLU A 113 8.62 8.60 7.22
N LEU A 114 7.39 8.09 7.34
CA LEU A 114 6.90 6.96 6.54
C LEU A 114 6.62 7.33 5.08
N ILE A 115 6.17 8.57 4.83
CA ILE A 115 6.04 9.10 3.46
C ILE A 115 7.41 9.19 2.80
N ASP A 116 8.42 9.70 3.49
CA ASP A 116 9.78 9.80 2.97
C ASP A 116 10.35 8.40 2.65
N ALA A 117 10.14 7.43 3.55
CA ALA A 117 10.52 6.04 3.33
C ALA A 117 9.83 5.44 2.09
N TYR A 118 8.55 5.74 1.87
CA TYR A 118 7.84 5.31 0.66
C TYR A 118 8.44 5.92 -0.61
N ILE A 119 8.64 7.25 -0.64
CA ILE A 119 9.14 7.96 -1.82
C ILE A 119 10.53 7.47 -2.21
N GLN A 120 11.39 7.19 -1.21
CA GLN A 120 12.69 6.59 -1.45
C GLN A 120 12.54 5.21 -2.13
N LEU A 121 11.71 4.32 -1.57
CA LEU A 121 11.47 2.99 -2.14
C LEU A 121 10.92 3.07 -3.58
N GLU A 122 9.96 3.95 -3.83
CA GLU A 122 9.39 4.14 -5.17
C GLU A 122 10.44 4.63 -6.17
N THR A 123 11.33 5.52 -5.75
CA THR A 123 12.41 6.07 -6.59
C THR A 123 13.44 4.99 -6.96
N GLU A 124 13.84 4.17 -5.98
CA GLU A 124 14.76 3.04 -6.20
C GLU A 124 14.22 2.07 -7.25
N LEU A 125 12.93 1.76 -7.18
CA LEU A 125 12.27 0.85 -8.13
C LEU A 125 12.02 1.47 -9.51
N SER A 126 11.92 2.79 -9.61
CA SER A 126 11.74 3.48 -10.89
C SER A 126 13.05 3.65 -11.68
N THR A 127 14.19 3.44 -11.02
CA THR A 127 15.55 3.60 -11.59
C THR A 127 16.18 2.25 -11.95
N SER A 128 15.54 1.13 -11.60
CA SER A 128 15.99 -0.25 -11.85
C SER A 128 15.35 -0.84 -13.12
#